data_AF-A0A5M6D2I2-F1
#
_entry.id   AF-A0A5M6D2I2-F1
#
_cell.length_a   1.000
_cell.length_b   1.000
_cell.length_c   1.000
_cell.angle_alpha   90.00
_cell.angle_beta   90.00
_cell.angle_gamma   90.00
#
_symmetry.space_group_name_H-M   'P 1'
#
loop_
_entity.id
_entity.type
_entity.pdbx_description
1 polymer ?
#
loop_
_entity_poly.entity_id
_entity_poly.type
_entity_poly.pdbx_seq_one_letter_code
_entity_poly.pdbx_strand_id
1 'polypeptide(L)' 'MQGLEFTIFENLDVSQLSLEEVQDCLFYLENLIEHEENPIDFVKYQSYRVKLLDRLIEVKK' A
#
# COMPACT_ATOMS: atom_id res chain seq x y z
N MET A 1 0.56 -19.34 3.18
CA MET A 1 0.25 -18.31 2.17
C MET A 1 1.09 -17.03 2.38
N GLN A 2 2.34 -17.12 2.84
CA GLN A 2 3.19 -15.94 3.14
C GLN A 2 3.92 -15.36 1.91
N GLY A 3 3.72 -15.91 0.69
CA GLY A 3 4.50 -15.54 -0.49
C GLY A 3 3.82 -14.60 -1.49
N LEU A 4 2.50 -14.37 -1.38
CA LEU A 4 1.71 -13.59 -2.34
C LEU A 4 1.51 -12.13 -1.93
N GLU A 5 1.57 -11.83 -0.63
CA GLU A 5 1.26 -10.49 -0.10
C GLU A 5 2.40 -9.49 -0.37
N PHE A 6 3.65 -9.97 -0.38
CA PHE A 6 4.83 -9.13 -0.58
C PHE A 6 5.06 -8.71 -2.03
N THR A 7 4.63 -9.53 -3.01
CA THR A 7 4.95 -9.31 -4.42
C THR A 7 4.18 -8.14 -5.02
N ILE A 8 3.05 -7.77 -4.41
CA ILE A 8 2.19 -6.70 -4.91
C ILE A 8 2.88 -5.35 -4.75
N PHE A 9 3.46 -5.05 -3.57
CA PHE A 9 3.96 -3.70 -3.28
C PHE A 9 5.41 -3.42 -3.66
N GLU A 10 6.29 -4.44 -3.70
CA GLU A 10 7.71 -4.20 -4.06
C GLU A 10 7.88 -3.71 -5.50
N ASN A 11 6.97 -4.05 -6.39
CA ASN A 11 6.98 -3.63 -7.80
C ASN A 11 5.82 -2.70 -8.17
N LEU A 12 5.04 -2.22 -7.19
CA LEU A 12 3.91 -1.34 -7.45
C LEU A 12 4.39 0.06 -7.80
N ASP A 13 4.18 0.46 -9.05
CA ASP A 13 4.36 1.86 -9.44
C ASP A 13 3.12 2.68 -9.01
N VAL A 14 3.17 3.17 -7.77
CA VAL A 14 2.11 3.97 -7.14
C VAL A 14 1.72 5.19 -7.99
N SER A 15 2.65 5.73 -8.79
CA SER A 15 2.40 6.92 -9.61
C SER A 15 1.41 6.69 -10.75
N GLN A 16 1.23 5.44 -11.19
CA GLN A 16 0.37 5.08 -12.32
C GLN A 16 -1.01 4.59 -11.90
N LEU A 17 -1.24 4.36 -10.60
CA LEU A 17 -2.51 3.85 -10.12
C LEU A 17 -3.64 4.84 -10.36
N SER A 18 -4.79 4.30 -10.77
CA SER A 18 -6.09 4.96 -10.85
C SER A 18 -6.74 5.11 -9.47
N LEU A 19 -7.83 5.87 -9.39
CA LEU A 19 -8.53 6.11 -8.12
C LEU A 19 -8.99 4.81 -7.44
N GLU A 20 -9.60 3.88 -8.19
CA GLU A 20 -10.05 2.59 -7.66
C GLU A 20 -8.87 1.76 -7.17
N GLU A 21 -7.81 1.64 -7.98
CA GLU A 21 -6.62 0.87 -7.61
C GLU A 21 -5.93 1.42 -6.37
N VAL A 22 -5.87 2.75 -6.20
CA VAL A 22 -5.33 3.38 -4.98
C VAL A 22 -6.19 3.04 -3.76
N GLN A 23 -7.51 3.06 -3.90
CA GLN A 23 -8.44 2.72 -2.81
C GLN A 23 -8.32 1.25 -2.41
N ASP A 24 -8.25 0.34 -3.38
CA ASP A 24 -8.07 -1.09 -3.15
C ASP A 24 -6.71 -1.39 -2.50
N CYS A 25 -5.64 -0.74 -2.98
CA CYS A 25 -4.32 -0.85 -2.39
C CYS A 25 -4.27 -0.34 -0.95
N LEU A 26 -4.94 0.78 -0.65
CA LEU A 26 -5.03 1.31 0.71
C LEU A 26 -5.78 0.35 1.63
N PHE A 27 -6.92 -0.19 1.18
CA PHE A 27 -7.70 -1.15 1.96
C PHE A 27 -6.87 -2.39 2.32
N TYR A 28 -6.18 -2.96 1.33
CA TYR A 28 -5.34 -4.14 1.54
C TYR A 28 -4.13 -3.83 2.44
N LEU A 29 -3.49 -2.68 2.25
CA LEU A 29 -2.35 -2.26 3.04
C LEU A 29 -2.72 -1.99 4.50
N GLU A 30 -3.89 -1.43 4.78
CA GLU A 30 -4.37 -1.24 6.15
C GLU A 30 -4.58 -2.58 6.85
N ASN A 31 -5.17 -3.57 6.16
CA ASN A 31 -5.31 -4.92 6.71
C ASN A 31 -3.94 -5.58 6.99
N LEU A 32 -2.94 -5.37 6.13
CA LEU A 32 -1.57 -5.86 6.37
C LEU A 32 -0.93 -5.20 7.60
N ILE A 33 -1.06 -3.88 7.74
CA ILE A 33 -0.53 -3.13 8.87
C ILE A 33 -1.14 -3.60 10.20
N GLU A 34 -2.44 -3.87 10.23
CA GLU A 34 -3.13 -4.33 11.44
C GLU A 34 -2.62 -5.69 11.96
N HIS A 35 -2.11 -6.54 11.06
CA HIS A 35 -1.66 -7.89 11.37
C HIS A 35 -0.12 -8.03 11.31
N GLU A 36 0.62 -6.96 11.04
CA GLU A 36 2.08 -7.02 10.90
C GLU A 36 2.77 -6.90 12.27
N GLU A 37 3.44 -7.98 12.67
CA GLU A 37 4.19 -8.05 13.93
C GLU A 37 5.68 -7.70 13.73
N ASN A 38 6.19 -7.76 12.50
CA ASN A 38 7.58 -7.42 12.20
C ASN A 38 7.76 -5.89 12.13
N PRO A 39 8.59 -5.29 12.99
CA PRO A 39 8.78 -3.84 13.01
C PRO A 39 9.37 -3.28 11.71
N ILE A 40 10.17 -4.07 10.98
CA ILE A 40 10.78 -3.62 9.71
C ILE A 40 9.70 -3.51 8.64
N ASP A 41 8.85 -4.53 8.53
CA ASP A 41 7.80 -4.60 7.53
C ASP A 41 6.67 -3.62 7.84
N PHE A 42 6.37 -3.42 9.14
CA PHE A 42 5.46 -2.37 9.59
C PHE A 42 5.90 -0.99 9.10
N VAL A 43 7.17 -0.62 9.29
CA VAL A 43 7.70 0.68 8.82
C VAL A 43 7.65 0.79 7.30
N LYS A 44 7.91 -0.31 6.58
CA LYS A 44 7.81 -0.38 5.12
C LYS A 44 6.36 -0.13 4.67
N TYR A 45 5.38 -0.81 5.25
CA TYR A 45 3.97 -0.62 4.92
C TYR A 45 3.47 0.79 5.26
N GLN A 46 3.87 1.36 6.40
CA GLN A 46 3.56 2.76 6.71
C GLN A 46 4.10 3.73 5.65
N SER A 47 5.29 3.45 5.11
CA SER A 47 5.87 4.26 4.03
C SER A 47 5.06 4.15 2.72
N TYR A 48 4.58 2.96 2.37
CA TYR A 48 3.67 2.78 1.22
C TYR A 48 2.33 3.47 1.43
N ARG A 49 1.81 3.46 2.66
CA ARG A 49 0.54 4.12 3.01
C ARG A 49 0.61 5.62 2.74
N VAL A 50 1.70 6.27 3.13
CA VAL A 50 1.92 7.69 2.84
C VAL A 50 1.91 7.95 1.33
N LYS A 51 2.67 7.16 0.56
CA LYS A 51 2.72 7.30 -0.91
C LYS A 51 1.36 7.12 -1.57
N LEU A 52 0.57 6.14 -1.13
CA LEU A 52 -0.78 5.89 -1.64
C LEU A 52 -1.76 7.01 -1.26
N LEU A 53 -1.64 7.57 -0.05
CA LEU A 53 -2.45 8.72 0.38
C LEU A 53 -2.12 9.99 -0.44
N ASP A 54 -0.84 10.24 -0.71
CA ASP A 54 -0.42 11.33 -1.58
C ASP A 54 -1.00 11.16 -2.98
N ARG A 55 -0.88 9.96 -3.55
CA ARG A 55 -1.48 9.63 -4.85
C ARG A 55 -2.99 9.79 -4.84
N LEU A 56 -3.67 9.36 -3.78
CA LEU A 56 -5.12 9.52 -3.62
C LEU A 56 -5.55 10.98 -3.70
N ILE A 57 -4.76 11.89 -3.14
CA ILE A 57 -5.01 13.34 -3.21
C ILE A 57 -4.81 13.85 -4.64
N GLU A 58 -3.80 13.34 -5.36
CA GLU A 58 -3.55 13.72 -6.75
C GLU A 58 -4.68 13.30 -7.69
N VAL A 59 -5.13 12.03 -7.62
CA VAL A 59 -6.14 11.49 -8.55
C VAL A 59 -7.56 11.98 -8.25
N LYS A 60 -7.81 12.55 -7.07
CA LYS A 60 -9.09 13.16 -6.70
C LYS A 60 -9.24 14.62 -7.12
N LYS A 61 -8.13 15.29 -7.48
CA LYS A 61 -8.14 16.68 -7.97
C LYS A 61 -8.50 16.73 -9.45
#